data_AF-A0A226MBG0-F1
#
_entry.id   AF-A0A226MBG0-F1
#
_cell.length_a   1.000
_cell.length_b   1.000
_cell.length_c   1.000
_cell.angle_alpha   90.00
_cell.angle_beta   90.00
_cell.angle_gamma   90.00
#
_symmetry.space_group_name_H-M   'P 1'
#
loop_
_entity.id
_entity.type
_entity.pdbx_description
1 polymer ?
#
loop_
_entity_poly.entity_id
_entity_poly.type
_entity_poly.pdbx_seq_one_letter_code
_entity_poly.pdbx_strand_id
1 'polypeptide(L)'
;MASGAALSFETLRVTSARDHVLHVELNRPEKRNAMNVAFWREMVECFQAISQDSACRAVVISGAGPIFTAGIDLMDMGNSFLTVGGEDAARKAWNLRQKIRAYQESFSMLEKAAWNMSMLQTEDVLKSVQAAMEKKGPEAVAYSKL
;
A
#
# COMPACT_ATOMS: atom_id res chain seq x y z
N MET A 1 19.56 7.47 3.13
CA MET A 1 18.23 8.01 3.46
C MET A 1 17.67 8.63 2.18
N ALA A 2 16.91 7.85 1.39
CA ALA A 2 16.30 8.39 0.18
C ALA A 2 15.12 9.26 0.60
N SER A 3 15.21 10.57 0.34
CA SER A 3 14.09 11.49 0.44
C SER A 3 13.13 11.21 -0.72
N GLY A 4 12.31 10.17 -0.61
CA GLY A 4 11.07 10.11 -1.36
C GLY A 4 10.22 11.30 -0.91
N ALA A 5 9.74 12.12 -1.85
CA ALA A 5 8.86 13.24 -1.54
C ALA A 5 7.80 12.79 -0.52
N ALA A 6 7.68 13.51 0.61
CA ALA A 6 6.73 13.15 1.65
C ALA A 6 5.32 13.17 1.04
N LEU A 7 4.79 12.00 0.70
CA LEU A 7 3.43 11.87 0.20
C LEU A 7 2.51 12.34 1.33
N SER A 8 1.89 13.49 1.10
CA SER A 8 0.94 14.07 2.03
C SER A 8 -0.44 13.53 1.69
N PHE A 9 -0.99 12.76 2.62
CA PHE A 9 -2.33 12.19 2.51
C PHE A 9 -3.28 12.88 3.49
N GLU A 10 -4.55 12.95 3.14
CA GLU A 10 -5.61 13.44 4.02
C GLU A 10 -5.92 12.42 5.13
N THR A 11 -5.95 11.14 4.77
CA THR A 11 -6.50 10.08 5.62
C THR A 11 -5.45 9.12 6.16
N LEU A 12 -4.20 9.26 5.73
CA LEU A 12 -3.08 8.42 6.14
C LEU A 12 -1.92 9.29 6.66
N ARG A 13 -1.17 8.77 7.62
CA ARG A 13 0.10 9.35 8.06
C ARG A 13 1.19 8.30 7.92
N VAL A 14 2.22 8.61 7.12
CA VAL A 14 3.34 7.70 6.87
C VAL A 14 4.58 8.21 7.59
N THR A 15 5.21 7.37 8.41
CA THR A 15 6.45 7.70 9.13
C THR A 15 7.45 6.54 9.08
N SER A 16 8.72 6.82 9.33
CA SER A 16 9.71 5.76 9.56
C SER A 16 9.70 5.40 11.05
N ALA A 17 9.28 4.18 11.37
CA ALA A 17 9.25 3.71 12.75
C ALA A 17 10.62 3.20 13.21
N ARG A 18 11.37 2.56 12.30
CA ARG A 18 12.74 2.07 12.45
C ARG A 18 13.41 1.98 11.08
N ASP A 19 14.70 1.64 11.07
CA ASP A 19 15.42 1.29 9.85
C ASP A 19 14.65 0.23 9.06
N HIS A 20 14.39 0.54 7.78
CA HIS A 20 13.64 -0.31 6.85
C HIS A 20 12.18 -0.62 7.23
N VAL A 21 11.64 0.01 8.28
CA VAL A 21 10.25 -0.19 8.71
C VAL A 21 9.45 1.10 8.56
N LEU A 22 8.46 1.07 7.67
CA LEU A 22 7.48 2.14 7.52
C LEU A 22 6.27 1.89 8.41
N HIS A 23 5.71 2.96 8.94
CA HIS A 23 4.48 2.96 9.72
C HIS A 23 3.43 3.79 9.01
N VAL A 24 2.35 3.13 8.59
CA VAL A 24 1.18 3.73 7.95
C VAL A 24 0.06 3.78 8.98
N GLU A 25 -0.26 4.97 9.46
CA GLU A 25 -1.36 5.17 10.42
C GLU A 25 -2.61 5.72 9.71
N LEU A 26 -3.77 5.09 9.91
CA LEU A 26 -5.05 5.65 9.51
C LEU A 26 -5.34 6.87 10.37
N ASN A 27 -5.55 8.03 9.75
CA ASN A 27 -5.46 9.33 10.41
C ASN A 27 -6.76 10.15 10.27
N ARG A 28 -7.89 9.57 10.68
CA ARG A 28 -9.17 10.28 10.86
C ARG A 28 -9.78 9.97 12.24
N PRO A 29 -9.04 10.21 13.35
CA PRO A 29 -9.45 9.76 14.68
C PRO A 29 -10.81 10.33 15.11
N GLU A 30 -11.15 11.55 14.70
CA GLU A 30 -12.42 12.23 14.93
C GLU A 30 -13.62 11.54 14.24
N LYS A 31 -13.36 10.77 13.19
CA LYS A 31 -14.32 9.89 12.51
C LYS A 31 -14.07 8.41 12.79
N ARG A 32 -13.31 8.09 13.85
CA ARG A 32 -12.93 6.71 14.19
C ARG A 32 -12.30 5.96 13.02
N ASN A 33 -11.50 6.67 12.22
CA ASN A 33 -10.82 6.19 11.02
C ASN A 33 -11.76 5.55 9.98
N ALA A 34 -12.99 6.07 9.85
CA ALA A 34 -13.94 5.62 8.83
C ALA A 34 -13.37 5.84 7.40
N MET A 35 -13.61 4.87 6.52
CA MET A 35 -13.02 4.79 5.18
C MET A 35 -13.89 5.53 4.15
N ASN A 36 -13.49 6.77 3.83
CA ASN A 36 -14.11 7.63 2.83
C ASN A 36 -13.46 7.45 1.44
N VAL A 37 -13.94 8.17 0.42
CA VAL A 37 -13.41 8.13 -0.96
C VAL A 37 -11.92 8.45 -1.01
N ALA A 38 -11.44 9.39 -0.20
CA ALA A 38 -10.02 9.70 -0.11
C ALA A 38 -9.21 8.51 0.39
N PHE A 39 -9.64 7.83 1.46
CA PHE A 39 -8.96 6.64 1.99
C PHE A 39 -8.77 5.55 0.93
N TRP A 40 -9.81 5.23 0.17
CA TRP A 40 -9.73 4.17 -0.85
C TRP A 40 -8.69 4.46 -1.93
N ARG A 41 -8.58 5.72 -2.34
CA ARG A 41 -7.57 6.19 -3.31
C ARG A 41 -6.17 6.21 -2.69
N GLU A 42 -6.04 6.84 -1.52
CA GLU A 42 -4.76 7.06 -0.86
C GLU A 42 -4.08 5.76 -0.43
N MET A 43 -4.84 4.74 -0.03
CA MET A 43 -4.28 3.41 0.25
C MET A 43 -3.59 2.80 -0.97
N VAL A 44 -4.16 2.94 -2.17
CA VAL A 44 -3.54 2.44 -3.41
C VAL A 44 -2.27 3.23 -3.71
N GLU A 45 -2.34 4.56 -3.70
CA GLU A 45 -1.19 5.44 -3.97
C GLU A 45 -0.04 5.22 -2.97
N CYS A 46 -0.37 5.13 -1.68
CA CYS A 46 0.57 4.90 -0.59
C CYS A 46 1.30 3.56 -0.77
N PHE A 47 0.57 2.46 -0.93
CA PHE A 47 1.19 1.14 -1.04
C PHE A 47 1.88 0.90 -2.39
N GLN A 48 1.46 1.57 -3.46
CA GLN A 48 2.22 1.59 -4.71
C GLN A 48 3.57 2.27 -4.51
N ALA A 49 3.62 3.43 -3.84
CA ALA A 49 4.88 4.11 -3.54
C ALA A 49 5.76 3.27 -2.62
N ILE A 50 5.21 2.68 -1.57
CA ILE A 50 5.95 1.79 -0.66
C ILE A 50 6.51 0.58 -1.43
N SER A 51 5.75 0.00 -2.37
CA SER A 51 6.21 -1.15 -3.16
C SER A 51 7.40 -0.84 -4.08
N GLN A 52 7.65 0.43 -4.35
CA GLN A 52 8.79 0.91 -5.15
C GLN A 52 9.97 1.36 -4.29
N ASP A 53 9.79 1.46 -2.97
CA ASP A 53 10.85 1.80 -2.03
C ASP A 53 11.66 0.56 -1.65
N SER A 54 12.81 0.37 -2.31
CA SER A 54 13.72 -0.74 -2.04
C SER A 54 14.32 -0.72 -0.63
N ALA A 55 14.25 0.40 0.09
CA ALA A 55 14.69 0.47 1.48
C ALA A 55 13.63 -0.07 2.45
N CYS A 56 12.36 -0.15 2.07
CA CYS A 56 11.30 -0.67 2.92
C CYS A 56 11.29 -2.22 2.94
N ARG A 57 11.31 -2.81 4.14
CA ARG A 57 11.28 -4.27 4.36
C ARG A 57 10.07 -4.73 5.17
N ALA A 58 9.45 -3.83 5.90
CA ALA A 58 8.24 -4.12 6.65
C ALA A 58 7.38 -2.87 6.77
N VAL A 59 6.06 -3.09 6.79
CA VAL A 59 5.08 -2.03 7.04
C VAL A 59 4.25 -2.40 8.26
N VAL A 60 4.15 -1.48 9.21
CA VAL A 60 3.19 -1.56 10.31
C VAL A 60 2.00 -0.70 9.95
N ILE A 61 0.78 -1.24 10.10
CA ILE A 61 -0.46 -0.48 9.89
C ILE A 61 -1.17 -0.33 11.25
N SER A 62 -1.52 0.90 11.62
CA SER A 62 -2.31 1.17 12.84
C SER A 62 -3.40 2.21 12.58
N GLY A 63 -4.28 2.43 13.55
CA GLY A 63 -5.23 3.55 13.52
C GLY A 63 -4.89 4.59 14.56
N ALA A 64 -5.07 5.86 14.21
CA ALA A 64 -4.99 6.98 15.13
C ALA A 64 -6.13 6.91 16.15
N GLY A 65 -5.82 7.23 17.41
CA GLY A 65 -6.82 7.26 18.47
C GLY A 65 -7.16 5.88 19.05
N PRO A 66 -8.38 5.69 19.59
CA PRO A 66 -8.68 4.55 20.46
C PRO A 66 -9.01 3.24 19.73
N ILE A 67 -9.27 3.29 18.42
CA ILE A 67 -9.62 2.10 17.63
C ILE A 67 -8.89 2.11 16.29
N PHE A 68 -8.75 0.94 15.67
CA PHE A 68 -8.16 0.81 14.34
C PHE A 68 -9.01 1.52 13.27
N THR A 69 -10.27 1.09 13.08
CA THR A 69 -11.23 1.72 12.16
C THR A 69 -12.66 1.31 12.47
N ALA A 70 -13.62 2.20 12.21
CA ALA A 70 -15.05 1.90 12.17
C ALA A 70 -15.50 1.21 10.87
N GLY A 71 -14.60 1.02 9.91
CA GLY A 71 -14.89 0.44 8.59
C GLY A 71 -15.36 1.51 7.60
N ILE A 72 -16.31 1.15 6.74
CA ILE A 72 -16.81 2.02 5.67
C ILE A 72 -17.46 3.29 6.26
N ASP A 73 -17.12 4.45 5.69
CA ASP A 73 -17.83 5.70 5.95
C ASP A 73 -19.17 5.69 5.20
N LEU A 74 -20.27 5.35 5.90
CA LEU A 74 -21.59 5.19 5.28
C LEU A 74 -22.15 6.48 4.68
N MET A 75 -21.76 7.65 5.21
CA MET A 75 -22.22 8.94 4.69
C MET A 75 -21.62 9.19 3.30
N ASP A 76 -20.34 8.90 3.12
CA ASP A 76 -19.66 9.02 1.84
C ASP A 76 -19.99 7.85 0.89
N MET A 77 -20.18 6.65 1.44
CA MET A 77 -20.63 5.49 0.68
C MET A 77 -22.04 5.70 0.11
N GLY A 78 -22.95 6.31 0.87
CA GLY A 78 -24.30 6.64 0.39
C GLY A 78 -24.24 7.45 -0.91
N ASN A 79 -23.40 8.48 -0.96
CA ASN A 79 -23.21 9.26 -2.17
C ASN A 79 -22.53 8.44 -3.27
N SER A 80 -21.52 7.62 -2.99
CA SER A 80 -20.82 6.85 -4.04
C SER A 80 -21.62 5.67 -4.60
N PHE A 81 -22.46 5.00 -3.80
CA PHE A 81 -23.15 3.76 -4.16
C PHE A 81 -24.59 3.99 -4.60
N LEU A 82 -25.29 4.95 -4.00
CA LEU A 82 -26.69 5.22 -4.33
C LEU A 82 -26.84 6.07 -5.60
N THR A 83 -25.78 6.78 -6.01
CA THR A 83 -25.78 7.62 -7.22
C THR A 83 -25.13 6.94 -8.44
N VAL A 84 -24.92 5.62 -8.37
CA VAL A 84 -24.32 4.88 -9.48
C VAL A 84 -25.20 5.01 -10.73
N GLY A 85 -24.64 5.65 -11.77
CA GLY A 85 -25.33 5.88 -13.03
C GLY A 85 -25.67 4.58 -13.77
N GLY A 86 -26.66 4.64 -14.65
CA GLY A 86 -27.12 3.53 -15.47
C GLY A 86 -28.60 3.66 -15.80
N GLU A 87 -28.95 3.39 -17.05
CA GLU A 87 -30.34 3.49 -17.54
C GLU A 87 -31.24 2.38 -16.96
N ASP A 88 -30.67 1.21 -16.69
CA ASP A 88 -31.36 0.03 -16.18
C ASP A 88 -30.64 -0.61 -14.99
N ALA A 89 -31.31 -1.57 -14.34
CA ALA A 89 -30.79 -2.25 -13.15
C ALA A 89 -29.48 -3.02 -13.42
N ALA A 90 -29.31 -3.61 -14.61
CA ALA A 90 -28.10 -4.36 -14.94
C ALA A 90 -26.90 -3.42 -15.11
N ARG A 91 -27.08 -2.27 -15.78
CA ARG A 91 -26.02 -1.25 -15.91
C ARG A 91 -25.64 -0.64 -14.57
N LYS A 92 -26.62 -0.35 -13.71
CA LYS A 92 -26.37 0.11 -12.33
C LYS A 92 -25.56 -0.92 -11.54
N ALA A 93 -25.96 -2.19 -11.59
CA ALA A 93 -25.25 -3.28 -10.91
C ALA A 93 -23.82 -3.46 -11.44
N TRP A 94 -23.63 -3.37 -12.77
CA TRP A 94 -22.30 -3.43 -13.39
C TRP A 94 -21.40 -2.29 -12.90
N ASN A 95 -21.88 -1.06 -12.95
CA ASN A 95 -21.11 0.11 -12.51
C ASN A 95 -20.80 0.06 -11.00
N LEU A 96 -21.75 -0.42 -10.20
CA LEU A 96 -21.57 -0.64 -8.77
C LEU A 96 -20.47 -1.67 -8.52
N ARG A 97 -20.48 -2.79 -9.26
CA ARG A 97 -19.42 -3.80 -9.21
C ARG A 97 -18.05 -3.20 -9.53
N GLN A 98 -17.94 -2.33 -10.54
CA GLN A 98 -16.68 -1.66 -10.86
C GLN A 98 -16.17 -0.80 -9.70
N LYS A 99 -17.06 -0.05 -9.02
CA LYS A 99 -16.70 0.71 -7.83
C LYS A 99 -16.25 -0.18 -6.67
N ILE A 100 -16.98 -1.27 -6.41
CA ILE A 100 -16.59 -2.25 -5.38
C ILE A 100 -15.20 -2.82 -5.68
N ARG A 101 -14.91 -3.15 -6.94
CA ARG A 101 -13.59 -3.64 -7.36
C ARG A 101 -12.49 -2.61 -7.11
N ALA A 102 -12.75 -1.34 -7.42
CA ALA A 102 -11.79 -0.27 -7.14
C ALA A 102 -11.51 -0.14 -5.62
N TYR A 103 -12.51 -0.31 -4.77
CA TYR A 103 -12.29 -0.27 -3.32
C TYR A 103 -11.57 -1.52 -2.80
N GLN A 104 -11.89 -2.70 -3.34
CA GLN A 104 -11.18 -3.94 -3.03
C GLN A 104 -9.69 -3.85 -3.35
N GLU A 105 -9.31 -3.11 -4.39
CA GLU A 105 -7.91 -2.90 -4.78
C GLU A 105 -7.07 -2.25 -3.66
N SER A 106 -7.67 -1.38 -2.83
CA SER A 106 -6.97 -0.76 -1.69
C SER A 106 -6.41 -1.78 -0.69
N PHE A 107 -7.07 -2.93 -0.53
CA PHE A 107 -6.61 -4.02 0.31
C PHE A 107 -5.74 -5.02 -0.45
N SER A 108 -6.05 -5.29 -1.73
CA SER A 108 -5.20 -6.12 -2.59
C SER A 108 -3.78 -5.56 -2.72
N MET A 109 -3.63 -4.23 -2.67
CA MET A 109 -2.32 -3.59 -2.71
C MET A 109 -1.45 -3.93 -1.50
N LEU A 110 -2.03 -4.27 -0.35
CA LEU A 110 -1.26 -4.72 0.83
C LEU A 110 -0.51 -6.02 0.53
N GLU A 111 -1.19 -6.96 -0.15
CA GLU A 111 -0.60 -8.22 -0.58
C GLU A 111 0.45 -8.00 -1.69
N LYS A 112 0.11 -7.19 -2.71
CA LYS A 112 1.01 -6.90 -3.83
C LYS A 112 2.29 -6.20 -3.38
N ALA A 113 2.18 -5.25 -2.45
CA ALA A 113 3.33 -4.56 -1.89
C ALA A 113 4.25 -5.50 -1.08
N ALA A 114 3.67 -6.46 -0.35
CA ALA A 114 4.44 -7.48 0.36
C ALA A 114 5.20 -8.41 -0.60
N TRP A 115 4.60 -8.76 -1.75
CA TRP A 115 5.22 -9.62 -2.76
C TRP A 115 6.27 -8.91 -3.63
N ASN A 116 6.11 -7.61 -3.91
CA ASN A 116 7.10 -6.82 -4.66
C ASN A 116 8.40 -6.55 -3.91
N MET A 117 8.51 -7.00 -2.65
CA MET A 117 9.82 -7.15 -1.98
C MET A 117 10.76 -8.16 -2.68
N SER A 118 10.30 -8.84 -3.73
CA SER A 118 11.14 -9.65 -4.64
C SER A 118 12.30 -8.87 -5.30
N MET A 119 12.31 -7.53 -5.26
CA MET A 119 13.44 -6.72 -5.72
C MET A 119 14.72 -6.88 -4.85
N LEU A 120 14.60 -7.46 -3.64
CA LEU A 120 15.76 -7.95 -2.88
C LEU A 120 16.58 -8.98 -3.69
N GLN A 121 15.98 -9.69 -4.64
CA GLN A 121 16.69 -10.62 -5.51
C GLN A 121 17.44 -9.92 -6.65
N THR A 122 17.02 -8.75 -7.14
CA THR A 122 17.66 -8.16 -8.34
C THR A 122 19.08 -7.68 -8.06
N GLU A 123 19.32 -7.05 -6.90
CA GLU A 123 20.69 -6.71 -6.48
C GLU A 123 21.55 -7.96 -6.25
N ASP A 124 20.97 -8.99 -5.65
CA ASP A 124 21.68 -10.25 -5.41
C ASP A 124 21.96 -11.03 -6.72
N VAL A 125 21.11 -10.87 -7.73
CA VAL A 125 21.36 -11.34 -9.10
C VAL A 125 22.56 -10.60 -9.70
N LEU A 126 22.62 -9.27 -9.59
CA LEU A 126 23.76 -8.49 -10.08
C LEU A 126 25.06 -8.85 -9.33
N LYS A 127 25.02 -8.99 -8.00
CA LYS A 127 26.16 -9.46 -7.20
C LYS A 127 26.62 -10.85 -7.61
N SER A 128 25.67 -11.76 -7.92
CA SER A 128 25.99 -13.11 -8.41
C SER A 128 26.66 -13.08 -9.77
N VAL A 129 26.16 -12.25 -10.70
CA VAL A 129 26.76 -12.06 -12.03
C VAL A 129 28.19 -11.53 -11.88
N GLN A 130 28.39 -10.54 -11.02
CA GLN A 130 29.69 -9.92 -10.80
C GLN A 130 30.68 -10.90 -10.13
N ALA A 131 30.23 -11.68 -9.15
CA ALA A 131 31.03 -12.74 -8.54
C ALA A 131 31.43 -13.82 -9.55
N ALA A 132 30.52 -14.22 -10.44
CA ALA A 132 30.82 -15.16 -11.52
C ALA A 132 31.86 -14.61 -12.50
N MET A 133 31.75 -13.33 -12.88
CA MET A 133 32.76 -12.66 -13.73
C MET A 133 34.14 -12.60 -13.04
N GLU A 134 34.17 -12.43 -11.73
CA GLU A 134 35.39 -12.40 -10.91
C GLU A 134 35.89 -13.80 -10.49
N LYS A 135 35.21 -14.88 -10.93
CA LYS A 135 35.48 -16.28 -10.53
C LYS A 135 35.48 -16.50 -9.00
N LYS A 136 34.68 -15.72 -8.27
CA LYS A 136 34.45 -15.89 -6.83
C LYS A 136 33.28 -16.84 -6.60
N GLY A 137 33.41 -17.72 -5.61
CA GLY A 137 32.31 -18.59 -5.18
C GLY A 137 31.23 -17.82 -4.40
N PRO A 138 29.99 -18.36 -4.34
CA PRO A 138 28.85 -17.72 -3.69
C PRO A 138 29.07 -17.44 -2.19
N GLU A 139 29.93 -18.21 -1.53
CA GLU A 139 30.34 -18.02 -0.13
C GLU A 139 31.10 -16.70 0.13
N ALA A 140 31.67 -16.09 -0.91
CA ALA A 140 32.40 -14.82 -0.84
C ALA A 140 31.49 -13.61 -1.07
N VAL A 141 30.19 -13.81 -1.30
CA VAL A 141 29.22 -12.76 -1.64
C VAL A 141 28.23 -12.57 -0.50
N ALA A 142 28.13 -11.34 0.00
CA ALA A 142 27.11 -10.97 0.99
C ALA A 142 25.76 -10.73 0.29
N TYR A 143 24.96 -11.78 0.24
CA TYR A 143 23.57 -11.70 -0.22
C TYR A 143 22.65 -11.08 0.84
N SER A 144 21.57 -10.50 0.39
CA SER A 144 20.50 -10.02 1.24
C SER A 144 19.88 -11.21 1.98
N LYS A 145 19.72 -11.09 3.30
CA LYS A 145 19.00 -12.11 4.08
C LYS A 145 17.51 -11.99 3.75
N LEU A 146 16.91 -13.09 3.26
CA LEU A 146 15.46 -13.24 3.17
C LEU A 146 14.80 -13.05 4.54
#